data_AF-K2CGY6-F1
#
_entry.id   AF-K2CGY6-F1
#
_cell.length_a   1.000
_cell.length_b   1.000
_cell.length_c   1.000
_cell.angle_alpha   90.00
_cell.angle_beta   90.00
_cell.angle_gamma   90.00
#
_symmetry.space_group_name_H-M   'P 1'
#
loop_
_entity.id
_entity.type
_entity.pdbx_description
1 polymer ?
#
loop_
_entity_poly.entity_id
_entity_poly.type
_entity_poly.pdbx_seq_one_letter_code
_entity_poly.pdbx_strand_id
1 'polypeptide(L)' 'MALSEFQKIIQINLIGTFNMMKFSAEKMSKQNIISQNGERGVIINTASVAAFEGQ' A
#
# COMPACT_ATOMS: atom_id res chain seq x y z
N MET A 1 14.18 19.90 -5.43
CA MET A 1 13.83 18.60 -6.05
C MET A 1 13.53 18.84 -7.52
N ALA A 2 14.12 18.06 -8.43
CA ALA A 2 13.75 18.14 -9.86
C ALA A 2 12.39 17.45 -10.09
N LEU A 3 11.62 17.87 -11.10
CA LEU A 3 10.31 17.26 -11.40
C LEU A 3 10.40 15.75 -11.61
N SER A 4 11.45 15.28 -12.28
CA SER A 4 11.71 13.86 -12.52
C SER A 4 11.90 13.06 -11.23
N GLU A 5 12.54 13.66 -10.23
CA GLU A 5 12.76 13.05 -8.92
C GLU A 5 11.46 12.96 -8.13
N PHE A 6 10.67 14.05 -8.09
CA PHE A 6 9.35 14.07 -7.46
C PHE A 6 8.42 13.02 -8.09
N GLN A 7 8.36 12.95 -9.42
CA GLN A 7 7.57 11.96 -10.15
C GLN A 7 7.97 10.53 -9.81
N LYS A 8 9.28 10.26 -9.71
CA LYS A 8 9.77 8.94 -9.30
C LYS A 8 9.31 8.57 -7.88
N ILE A 9 9.37 9.51 -6.94
CA ILE A 9 8.92 9.29 -5.55
C ILE A 9 7.43 8.94 -5.53
N ILE A 10 6.59 9.69 -6.24
CA ILE A 10 5.15 9.44 -6.34
C ILE A 10 4.87 8.08 -7.00
N GLN A 11 5.57 7.77 -8.10
CA GLN A 11 5.37 6.53 -8.83
C GLN A 11 5.67 5.29 -7.98
N ILE A 12 6.70 5.36 -7.14
CA ILE A 12 7.10 4.24 -6.28
C ILE A 12 6.20 4.17 -5.03
N ASN A 13 6.16 5.23 -4.23
CA ASN A 13 5.62 5.17 -2.88
C ASN A 13 4.09 5.25 -2.82
N LEU A 14 3.47 5.94 -3.78
CA LEU A 14 2.02 6.09 -3.83
C LEU A 14 1.41 5.12 -4.83
N ILE A 15 1.75 5.28 -6.12
CA ILE A 15 1.12 4.50 -7.19
C ILE A 15 1.52 3.02 -7.10
N GLY A 16 2.80 2.74 -6.86
CA GLY A 16 3.32 1.38 -6.68
C GLY A 16 2.65 0.65 -5.52
N THR A 17 2.60 1.28 -4.34
CA THR A 17 1.93 0.74 -3.15
C THR A 17 0.45 0.44 -3.41
N PHE A 18 -0.28 1.38 -4.02
CA PHE A 18 -1.69 1.18 -4.35
C PHE A 18 -1.90 0.02 -5.33
N ASN A 19 -1.09 -0.07 -6.39
CA ASN A 19 -1.21 -1.13 -7.38
C ASN A 19 -1.00 -2.52 -6.76
N MET A 20 0.00 -2.66 -5.89
CA MET A 20 0.22 -3.92 -5.17
C MET A 20 -0.93 -4.24 -4.22
N MET A 21 -1.38 -3.26 -3.43
CA MET A 21 -2.52 -3.42 -2.51
C MET A 21 -3.76 -3.91 -3.26
N LYS A 22 -4.10 -3.29 -4.39
CA LYS A 22 -5.27 -3.63 -5.20
C LYS A 22 -5.27 -5.11 -5.58
N PHE A 23 -4.17 -5.61 -6.15
CA PHE A 23 -4.11 -7.00 -6.60
C PHE A 23 -4.07 -7.98 -5.42
N SER A 24 -3.36 -7.64 -4.34
CA SER A 24 -3.34 -8.44 -3.12
C SER A 24 -4.73 -8.55 -2.49
N ALA A 25 -5.45 -7.43 -2.33
CA ALA A 25 -6.79 -7.40 -1.77
C ALA A 25 -7.79 -8.20 -2.63
N GLU A 26 -7.69 -8.12 -3.96
CA GLU A 26 -8.54 -8.90 -4.87
C GLU A 26 -8.33 -10.41 -4.70
N LYS A 27 -7.10 -10.85 -4.41
CA LYS A 27 -6.82 -12.26 -4.17
C LYS A 27 -7.21 -12.69 -2.75
N MET A 28 -6.95 -11.84 -1.75
CA MET A 28 -7.34 -12.09 -0.35
C MET A 28 -8.85 -12.23 -0.21
N SER A 29 -9.66 -11.41 -0.89
CA SER A 29 -11.13 -11.49 -0.80
C SER A 29 -11.71 -12.83 -1.25
N LYS A 30 -10.97 -13.58 -2.08
CA LYS A 30 -11.34 -14.90 -2.60
C LYS A 30 -10.77 -16.06 -1.77
N GLN A 31 -9.90 -15.81 -0.78
CA GLN A 31 -9.36 -16.84 0.11
C GLN A 31 -10.41 -17.31 1.11
N ASN A 32 -10.25 -18.52 1.67
CA ASN A 32 -11.05 -18.95 2.82
C ASN A 32 -10.81 -18.04 4.03
N ILE A 33 -11.73 -18.08 4.99
CA ILE A 33 -11.55 -17.40 6.28
C ILE A 33 -10.34 -18.05 6.98
N ILE A 34 -9.40 -17.23 7.45
CA ILE A 34 -8.16 -17.69 8.10
C ILE A 34 -8.10 -17.37 9.60
N SER A 35 -9.05 -16.57 10.12
CA SER A 35 -9.14 -16.24 11.54
C SER A 35 -10.57 -16.40 12.08
N GLN A 36 -10.69 -16.54 13.41
CA GLN A 36 -11.98 -16.66 14.09
C GLN A 36 -12.89 -15.44 13.88
N ASN A 37 -12.31 -14.29 13.51
CA ASN A 37 -13.02 -13.03 13.30
C ASN A 37 -13.44 -12.81 11.83
N GLY A 38 -13.25 -13.82 10.96
CA GLY A 38 -13.68 -13.73 9.55
C GLY A 38 -12.65 -13.07 8.61
N GLU A 39 -11.42 -12.83 9.07
CA GLU A 39 -10.38 -12.21 8.24
C GLU A 39 -9.93 -13.15 7.12
N ARG A 40 -9.56 -12.57 5.97
CA ARG A 40 -9.06 -13.29 4.79
C ARG A 40 -7.65 -12.88 4.37
N GLY A 41 -7.05 -11.95 5.12
CA GLY A 41 -5.73 -11.41 4.85
C GLY A 41 -5.51 -10.06 5.55
N VAL A 42 -4.25 -9.63 5.59
CA VAL A 42 -3.81 -8.35 6.16
C VAL A 42 -2.82 -7.71 5.19
N ILE A 43 -2.95 -6.39 4.97
CA ILE A 43 -2.00 -5.59 4.18
C ILE A 43 -1.39 -4.56 5.13
N ILE A 44 -0.06 -4.53 5.19
CA ILE A 44 0.70 -3.58 6.01
C ILE A 44 1.50 -2.68 5.07
N ASN A 45 1.25 -1.37 5.13
CA ASN A 45 2.01 -0.39 4.38
C ASN A 45 3.00 0.33 5.29
N THR A 46 4.17 0.64 4.74
CA THR A 46 5.16 1.48 5.41
C THR A 46 4.97 2.92 4.96
N ALA A 47 4.65 3.79 5.91
CA ALA A 47 4.65 5.25 5.72
C ALA A 47 5.88 5.85 6.40
N SER A 48 5.83 7.14 6.74
CA SER A 48 6.90 7.84 7.45
C SER A 48 6.30 8.95 8.32
N VAL A 49 7.05 9.41 9.33
CA VAL A 49 6.72 10.62 10.10
C VAL A 49 6.53 11.85 9.21
N ALA A 50 7.19 11.87 8.05
CA ALA A 50 7.04 12.91 7.02
C ALA A 50 5.59 13.09 6.52
N ALA A 51 4.70 12.10 6.74
CA ALA A 51 3.28 12.24 6.45
C ALA A 51 2.57 13.27 7.35
N PHE A 52 3.16 13.57 8.52
CA PHE A 52 2.59 14.50 9.51
C PHE A 52 3.36 15.81 9.57
N GLU A 53 4.69 15.74 9.52
CA GLU A 53 5.58 16.90 9.69
C GLU A 53 5.94 17.58 8.36
N GLY A 54 5.45 17.03 7.24
CA GLY A 54 5.88 17.43 5.91
C GLY A 54 7.18 16.75 5.51
N GLN A 55 7.49 16.88 4.23
CA GLN A 55 8.68 16.32 3.61
C GLN A 55 9.70 17.41 3.29
#